data_AF-A0A7Y1ZG35-F1
#
_entry.id   AF-A0A7Y1ZG35-F1
#
_cell.length_a   1.000
_cell.length_b   1.000
_cell.length_c   1.000
_cell.angle_alpha   90.00
_cell.angle_beta   90.00
_cell.angle_gamma   90.00
#
_symmetry.space_group_name_H-M   'P 1'
#
loop_
_entity.id
_entity.type
_entity.pdbx_description
1 polymer ?
#
loop_
_entity_poly.entity_id
_entity_poly.type
_entity_poly.pdbx_seq_one_letter_code
_entity_poly.pdbx_strand_id
1 'polypeptide(L)'
;MSLADKVLAVNDDLPIRTDQPVHSGKVRSVYWLNDADSARLAEQRGYNVAPGAPLAIMVISDRISAFECIWRAEGGMRGVPGKGAALNAISNHWFKLFREGGLADSHILEIPHPLVWIVQKARPVMIEA
;
A
#
# COMPACT_ATOMS: atom_id res chain seq x y z
N MET A 1 3.97 -5.51 26.30
CA MET A 1 3.96 -5.78 24.85
C MET A 1 5.29 -6.40 24.47
N SER A 2 5.25 -7.58 23.88
CA SER A 2 6.41 -8.24 23.28
C SER A 2 6.81 -7.55 21.96
N LEU A 3 8.01 -7.83 21.44
CA LEU A 3 8.41 -7.35 20.12
C LEU A 3 7.52 -7.91 19.00
N ALA A 4 6.95 -9.11 19.19
CA ALA A 4 6.03 -9.73 18.25
C ALA A 4 4.69 -8.98 18.15
N ASP A 5 4.26 -8.30 19.22
CA ASP A 5 3.03 -7.50 19.24
C ASP A 5 3.15 -6.20 18.42
N LYS A 6 4.37 -5.82 18.03
CA LYS A 6 4.65 -4.63 17.21
C LYS A 6 4.62 -4.90 15.71
N VAL A 7 4.40 -6.16 15.30
CA VAL A 7 4.38 -6.57 13.89
C VAL A 7 2.97 -6.43 13.34
N LEU A 8 2.78 -5.61 12.31
CA LEU A 8 1.53 -5.62 11.54
C LEU A 8 1.52 -6.84 10.60
N ALA A 9 1.09 -7.98 11.13
CA ALA A 9 1.06 -9.25 10.39
C ALA A 9 -0.24 -9.48 9.60
N VAL A 10 -1.34 -8.85 10.03
CA VAL A 10 -2.65 -8.86 9.37
C VAL A 10 -2.97 -7.41 9.00
N ASN A 11 -3.34 -7.19 7.76
CA ASN A 11 -3.54 -5.85 7.19
C ASN A 11 -4.74 -5.76 6.26
N ASP A 12 -5.58 -6.80 6.23
CA ASP A 12 -6.79 -6.98 5.41
C ASP A 12 -8.10 -6.98 6.22
N ASP A 13 -8.03 -6.77 7.54
CA ASP A 13 -9.18 -6.72 8.48
C ASP A 13 -9.39 -5.34 9.13
N LEU A 14 -8.74 -4.31 8.59
CA LEU A 14 -8.86 -2.96 9.13
C LEU A 14 -10.28 -2.42 8.89
N PRO A 15 -10.81 -1.57 9.80
CA PRO A 15 -12.15 -0.99 9.68
C PRO A 15 -12.18 0.15 8.65
N ILE A 16 -11.67 -0.12 7.45
CA ILE A 16 -11.64 0.79 6.31
C ILE A 16 -12.84 0.45 5.43
N ARG A 17 -13.68 1.45 5.16
CA ARG A 17 -14.79 1.31 4.22
C ARG A 17 -14.25 0.92 2.85
N THR A 18 -14.69 -0.21 2.32
CA THR A 18 -14.31 -0.73 1.00
C THR A 18 -15.57 -1.12 0.22
N ASP A 19 -15.55 -0.88 -1.08
CA ASP A 19 -16.65 -1.22 -2.00
C ASP A 19 -16.53 -2.64 -2.58
N GLN A 20 -15.33 -3.21 -2.49
CA GLN A 20 -14.99 -4.54 -3.00
C GLN A 20 -14.34 -5.39 -1.91
N PRO A 21 -14.31 -6.74 -2.08
CA PRO A 21 -13.50 -7.60 -1.25
C PRO A 21 -12.06 -7.09 -1.18
N VAL A 22 -11.50 -7.05 0.03
CA VAL A 22 -10.12 -6.60 0.24
C VAL A 22 -9.18 -7.55 -0.50
N HIS A 23 -8.39 -7.01 -1.42
CA HIS A 23 -7.37 -7.82 -2.07
C HIS A 23 -6.20 -8.01 -1.10
N SER A 24 -5.98 -9.24 -0.65
CA SER A 24 -4.91 -9.60 0.28
C SER A 24 -3.75 -10.25 -0.47
N GLY A 25 -2.66 -9.49 -0.65
CA GLY A 25 -1.41 -9.99 -1.18
C GLY A 25 -0.49 -10.55 -0.09
N LYS A 26 0.71 -11.00 -0.48
CA LYS A 26 1.72 -11.51 0.47
C LYS A 26 2.15 -10.47 1.50
N VAL A 27 2.27 -9.20 1.08
CA VAL A 27 2.83 -8.12 1.94
C VAL A 27 2.02 -6.83 1.93
N ARG A 28 0.99 -6.70 1.09
CA ARG A 28 0.12 -5.52 1.00
C ARG A 28 -1.33 -5.95 0.84
N SER A 29 -2.23 -5.10 1.33
CA SER A 29 -3.67 -5.25 1.15
C SER A 29 -4.26 -4.00 0.52
N VAL A 30 -5.27 -4.17 -0.34
CA VAL A 30 -5.88 -3.08 -1.11
C VAL A 30 -7.37 -3.01 -0.79
N TYR A 31 -7.80 -1.84 -0.32
CA TYR A 31 -9.18 -1.50 0.00
C TYR A 31 -9.67 -0.51 -1.06
N TRP A 32 -10.60 -0.95 -1.92
CA TRP A 32 -11.12 -0.11 -3.01
C TRP A 32 -12.17 0.84 -2.46
N LEU A 33 -12.01 2.14 -2.74
CA LEU A 33 -13.04 3.12 -2.42
C LEU A 33 -14.20 2.97 -3.41
N ASN A 34 -15.42 3.28 -2.96
CA ASN A 34 -16.54 3.45 -3.89
C ASN A 34 -16.34 4.72 -4.74
N ASP A 35 -17.14 4.85 -5.79
CA ASP A 35 -17.03 5.97 -6.74
C ASP A 35 -17.20 7.35 -6.07
N ALA A 36 -18.14 7.47 -5.13
CA ALA A 36 -18.40 8.72 -4.43
C ALA A 36 -17.23 9.13 -3.52
N ASP A 37 -16.64 8.18 -2.80
CA ASP A 37 -15.47 8.42 -1.95
C ASP A 37 -14.22 8.69 -2.78
N SER A 38 -14.05 8.02 -3.93
CA SER A 38 -12.97 8.28 -4.88
C SER A 38 -13.04 9.69 -5.44
N ALA A 39 -14.22 10.10 -5.95
CA ALA A 39 -14.44 11.43 -6.50
C ALA A 39 -14.23 12.53 -5.44
N ARG A 40 -14.84 12.36 -4.27
CA ARG A 40 -14.71 13.29 -3.14
C ARG A 40 -13.24 13.44 -2.71
N LEU A 41 -12.51 12.33 -2.58
CA LEU A 41 -11.11 12.38 -2.15
C LEU A 41 -10.21 13.03 -3.21
N ALA A 42 -10.39 12.70 -4.49
CA ALA A 42 -9.65 13.30 -5.59
C ALA A 42 -9.85 14.82 -5.64
N GLU A 43 -11.09 15.30 -5.49
CA GLU A 43 -11.43 16.71 -5.47
C GLU A 43 -10.83 17.42 -4.24
N GLN A 44 -11.06 16.89 -3.03
CA GLN A 44 -10.58 17.49 -1.78
C GLN A 44 -9.05 17.59 -1.71
N ARG A 45 -8.34 16.66 -2.33
CA ARG A 45 -6.86 16.62 -2.34
C ARG A 45 -6.23 17.22 -3.59
N GLY A 46 -7.02 17.52 -4.61
CA GLY A 46 -6.52 18.02 -5.90
C GLY A 46 -5.63 17.01 -6.63
N TYR A 47 -5.96 15.72 -6.56
CA TYR A 47 -5.17 14.69 -7.26
C TYR A 47 -5.29 14.87 -8.78
N ASN A 48 -4.15 14.79 -9.48
CA ASN A 48 -4.11 14.79 -10.94
C ASN A 48 -4.49 13.41 -11.49
N VAL A 49 -5.78 13.09 -11.43
CA VAL A 49 -6.37 11.85 -11.96
C VAL A 49 -7.55 12.17 -12.87
N ALA A 50 -7.88 11.23 -13.77
CA ALA A 50 -9.06 11.38 -14.61
C ALA A 50 -10.34 11.49 -13.74
N PRO A 51 -11.34 12.28 -14.15
CA PRO A 51 -12.64 12.31 -13.48
C PRO A 51 -13.22 10.89 -13.36
N GLY A 52 -13.65 10.52 -12.15
CA GLY A 52 -14.17 9.18 -11.86
C GLY A 52 -13.11 8.07 -11.79
N ALA A 53 -11.81 8.40 -11.74
CA ALA A 53 -10.77 7.42 -11.55
C ALA A 53 -10.96 6.66 -10.22
N PRO A 54 -11.02 5.30 -10.24
CA PRO A 54 -11.14 4.53 -9.02
C PRO A 54 -9.88 4.66 -8.18
N LEU A 55 -10.07 4.97 -6.90
CA LEU A 55 -8.99 5.08 -5.92
C LEU A 55 -9.02 3.91 -4.94
N ALA A 56 -7.86 3.61 -4.37
CA ALA A 56 -7.74 2.62 -3.30
C ALA A 56 -6.82 3.09 -2.19
N ILE A 57 -7.06 2.51 -1.01
CA ILE A 57 -6.16 2.58 0.13
C ILE A 57 -5.34 1.29 0.14
N MET A 58 -4.03 1.42 -0.01
CA MET A 58 -3.10 0.30 0.08
C MET A 58 -2.37 0.33 1.42
N VAL A 59 -2.45 -0.77 2.17
CA VAL A 59 -1.83 -0.91 3.49
C VAL A 59 -0.70 -1.91 3.40
N ILE A 60 0.52 -1.51 3.79
CA ILE A 60 1.71 -2.36 3.79
C ILE A 60 1.86 -3.04 5.15
N SER A 61 2.10 -4.35 5.13
CA SER A 61 2.36 -5.17 6.32
C SER A 61 3.85 -5.27 6.66
N ASP A 62 4.14 -5.77 7.86
CA ASP A 62 5.48 -6.16 8.30
C ASP A 62 5.87 -7.59 7.89
N ARG A 63 4.99 -8.31 7.18
CA ARG A 63 5.28 -9.65 6.63
C ARG A 63 6.39 -9.59 5.59
N ILE A 64 7.32 -10.54 5.64
CA ILE A 64 8.35 -10.74 4.62
C ILE A 64 8.15 -12.12 3.99
N SER A 65 8.43 -12.24 2.70
CA SER A 65 8.35 -13.50 1.97
C SER A 65 9.59 -13.70 1.12
N ALA A 66 9.99 -14.95 0.96
CA ALA A 66 10.97 -15.38 -0.02
C ALA A 66 10.39 -16.57 -0.76
N PHE A 67 10.45 -16.55 -2.10
CA PHE A 67 9.76 -17.52 -2.96
C PHE A 67 8.25 -17.55 -2.66
N GLU A 68 7.69 -18.75 -2.47
CA GLU A 68 6.29 -18.96 -2.10
C GLU A 68 6.07 -18.97 -0.58
N CYS A 69 7.13 -18.79 0.21
CA CYS A 69 7.06 -18.84 1.67
C CYS A 69 6.83 -17.46 2.29
N ILE A 70 5.81 -17.36 3.16
CA ILE A 70 5.68 -16.24 4.10
C ILE A 70 6.49 -16.61 5.35
N TRP A 71 7.53 -15.83 5.62
CA TRP A 71 8.49 -16.10 6.67
C TRP A 71 7.88 -15.91 8.07
N ARG A 72 8.32 -16.75 9.01
CA ARG A 72 8.02 -16.65 10.45
C ARG A 72 9.31 -16.88 11.23
N ALA A 73 9.60 -16.02 12.19
CA ALA A 73 10.75 -16.16 13.09
C ALA A 73 10.42 -17.05 14.30
N GLU A 74 11.46 -17.40 15.05
CA GLU A 74 11.35 -18.00 16.38
C GLU A 74 10.51 -17.13 17.32
N GLY A 75 9.95 -17.75 18.36
CA GLY A 75 9.11 -17.04 19.34
C GLY A 75 7.78 -16.52 18.79
N GLY A 76 7.31 -17.05 17.65
CA GLY A 76 6.00 -16.71 17.07
C GLY A 76 5.96 -15.38 16.31
N MET A 77 7.12 -14.80 15.98
CA MET A 77 7.20 -13.53 15.24
C MET A 77 6.80 -13.73 13.77
N ARG A 78 5.75 -13.02 13.32
CA ARG A 78 5.13 -13.20 11.99
C ARG A 78 5.58 -12.19 10.92
N GLY A 79 6.74 -11.58 11.11
CA GLY A 79 7.24 -10.50 10.26
C GLY A 79 8.37 -9.74 10.93
N VAL A 80 8.89 -8.71 10.26
CA VAL A 80 9.97 -7.87 10.79
C VAL A 80 9.37 -6.54 11.26
N PRO A 81 9.40 -6.23 12.57
CA PRO A 81 8.80 -5.00 13.09
C PRO A 81 9.28 -3.75 12.35
N GLY A 82 8.35 -2.93 11.87
CA GLY A 82 8.66 -1.68 11.17
C GLY A 82 9.14 -1.83 9.73
N LYS A 83 9.20 -3.06 9.19
CA LYS A 83 9.58 -3.30 7.79
C LYS A 83 8.66 -2.55 6.82
N GLY A 84 7.36 -2.57 7.06
CA GLY A 84 6.39 -1.88 6.19
C GLY A 84 6.71 -0.40 6.05
N ALA A 85 6.99 0.26 7.17
CA ALA A 85 7.32 1.68 7.21
C ALA A 85 8.67 1.97 6.53
N ALA A 86 9.69 1.15 6.80
CA ALA A 86 11.00 1.30 6.18
C ALA A 86 10.96 1.14 4.66
N LEU A 87 10.29 0.10 4.14
CA LEU A 87 10.13 -0.11 2.70
C LEU A 87 9.34 1.03 2.04
N ASN A 88 8.32 1.53 2.73
CA ASN A 88 7.55 2.66 2.24
C ASN A 88 8.39 3.93 2.14
N ALA A 89 9.21 4.22 3.15
CA ALA A 89 10.10 5.38 3.14
C ALA A 89 11.11 5.31 1.99
N ILE A 90 11.75 4.16 1.79
CA ILE A 90 12.69 3.93 0.69
C ILE A 90 11.99 4.07 -0.66
N SER A 91 10.83 3.43 -0.84
CA SER A 91 10.08 3.51 -2.10
C SER A 91 9.67 4.95 -2.42
N ASN A 92 9.16 5.68 -1.43
CA ASN A 92 8.76 7.07 -1.59
C ASN A 92 9.93 7.98 -1.98
N HIS A 93 11.10 7.77 -1.38
CA HIS A 93 12.31 8.51 -1.74
C HIS A 93 12.63 8.37 -3.23
N TRP A 94 12.65 7.13 -3.75
CA TRP A 94 12.92 6.88 -5.17
C TRP A 94 11.82 7.40 -6.11
N PHE A 95 10.54 7.20 -5.77
CA PHE A 95 9.44 7.74 -6.58
C PHE A 95 9.46 9.27 -6.66
N LYS A 96 9.84 9.95 -5.56
CA LYS A 96 10.04 11.40 -5.56
C LYS A 96 11.15 11.79 -6.54
N LEU A 97 12.31 11.12 -6.49
CA LEU A 97 13.43 11.41 -7.40
C LEU A 97 13.06 11.13 -8.87
N PHE A 98 12.31 10.07 -9.15
CA PHE A 98 11.85 9.77 -10.52
C PHE A 98 10.93 10.86 -11.06
N ARG A 99 10.01 11.36 -10.24
CA ARG A 99 9.12 12.46 -10.63
C ARG A 99 9.90 13.76 -10.82
N GLU A 100 10.82 14.10 -9.93
CA GLU A 100 11.66 15.29 -10.04
C GLU A 100 12.58 15.25 -11.26
N GLY A 101 13.05 14.05 -11.63
CA GLY A 101 13.84 13.82 -12.84
C GLY A 101 13.02 13.63 -14.12
N GLY A 102 11.68 13.62 -14.07
CA GLY A 102 10.83 13.37 -15.23
C GLY A 102 10.98 11.97 -15.84
N LEU A 103 11.36 10.97 -15.04
CA LEU A 103 11.72 9.62 -15.51
C LEU A 103 10.51 8.68 -15.61
N ALA A 104 9.57 8.77 -14.69
CA ALA A 104 8.40 7.89 -14.66
C ALA A 104 7.26 8.47 -13.80
N ASP A 105 6.04 8.19 -14.22
CA ASP A 105 4.84 8.39 -13.40
C ASP A 105 4.64 7.24 -12.42
N SER A 106 3.84 7.50 -11.37
CA SER A 106 3.47 6.50 -10.37
C SER A 106 1.96 6.47 -10.16
N HIS A 107 1.43 5.28 -9.90
CA HIS A 107 0.05 5.10 -9.48
C HIS A 107 -0.19 5.57 -8.02
N ILE A 108 0.85 5.99 -7.30
CA ILE A 108 0.76 6.51 -5.92
C ILE A 108 0.43 8.00 -5.97
N LEU A 109 -0.64 8.39 -5.26
CA LEU A 109 -1.15 9.77 -5.20
C LEU A 109 -0.73 10.48 -3.90
N GLU A 110 -0.81 9.78 -2.77
CA GLU A 110 -0.51 10.33 -1.45
C GLU A 110 0.00 9.25 -0.49
N ILE A 111 0.79 9.65 0.50
CA ILE A 111 1.26 8.79 1.59
C ILE A 111 0.87 9.46 2.93
N PRO A 112 -0.38 9.29 3.40
CA PRO A 112 -0.85 9.95 4.62
C PRO A 112 -0.29 9.34 5.91
N HIS A 113 0.24 8.12 5.85
CA HIS A 113 0.79 7.42 7.01
C HIS A 113 1.95 6.50 6.57
N PRO A 114 2.96 6.22 7.42
CA PRO A 114 4.10 5.35 7.05
C PRO A 114 3.73 3.98 6.49
N LEU A 115 2.53 3.46 6.75
CA LEU A 115 2.04 2.16 6.27
C LEU A 115 0.92 2.26 5.23
N VAL A 116 0.47 3.47 4.86
CA VAL A 116 -0.73 3.67 4.03
C VAL A 116 -0.40 4.52 2.82
N TRP A 117 -0.76 4.02 1.63
CA TRP A 117 -0.72 4.76 0.38
C TRP A 117 -2.13 4.94 -0.17
N ILE A 118 -2.39 6.12 -0.74
CA ILE A 118 -3.53 6.34 -1.62
C ILE A 118 -3.05 6.14 -3.05
N VAL A 119 -3.74 5.28 -3.80
CA VAL A 119 -3.35 4.91 -5.16
C VAL A 119 -4.51 5.06 -6.12
N GLN A 120 -4.21 5.38 -7.38
CA GLN A 120 -5.16 5.22 -8.49
C GLN A 120 -5.10 3.79 -9.04
N LYS A 121 -6.22 3.31 -9.60
CA LYS A 121 -6.25 2.01 -10.27
C LYS A 121 -5.29 1.99 -11.47
N ALA A 122 -4.35 1.05 -11.42
CA ALA A 122 -3.52 0.70 -12.56
C ALA A 122 -3.89 -0.71 -13.05
N ARG A 123 -3.65 -0.97 -14.34
CA ARG A 123 -3.68 -2.33 -14.90
C ARG A 123 -2.24 -2.81 -15.02
N PRO A 124 -1.78 -3.75 -14.19
CA PRO A 124 -0.42 -4.28 -14.29
C PRO A 124 -0.20 -4.93 -15.65
N VAL A 125 0.97 -4.66 -16.25
CA VAL A 125 1.52 -5.53 -17.29
C VAL A 125 2.14 -6.72 -16.57
N MET A 126 1.78 -7.95 -16.95
CA MET A 126 2.20 -9.17 -16.25
C MET A 126 3.65 -9.57 -16.60
N ILE A 127 4.57 -8.63 -16.40
CA ILE A 127 6.01 -8.74 -16.67
C ILE A 127 6.75 -8.13 -15.49
N GLU A 128 7.79 -8.81 -15.01
CA GLU A 128 8.79 -8.25 -14.09
C GLU A 128 10.00 -7.81 -14.93
N ALA A 129 10.40 -6.53 -14.83
CA ALA A 129 11.44 -5.89 -15.64
C ALA A 129 12.58 -5.35 -14.78
#